data_AF-A0A537I930-F1
#
_entry.id   AF-A0A537I930-F1
#
_cell.length_a   1.000
_cell.length_b   1.000
_cell.length_c   1.000
_cell.angle_alpha   90.00
_cell.angle_beta   90.00
_cell.angle_gamma   90.00
#
_symmetry.space_group_name_H-M   'P 1'
#
loop_
_entity.id
_entity.type
_entity.pdbx_description
1 polymer ?
#
loop_
_entity_poly.entity_id
_entity_poly.type
_entity_poly.pdbx_seq_one_letter_code
_entity_poly.pdbx_strand_id
1 'polypeptide(L)'
;VNGAGLAMATMDMIKLSGGEPANFLDVGGTANAQTVEAGFRIILKDPKVKAILINIFGGIVRCDRVAQGVIDAYQSIGNINIPIIVRLQGTNADVAKKLIDESGLKVQSAILLSEAAALVNKAVA
;
A
#
# COMPACT_ATOMS: atom_id res chain seq x y z
N VAL A 1 5.06 -1.92 4.07
CA VAL A 1 4.27 -2.77 5.02
C VAL A 1 4.66 -2.39 6.44
N ASN A 2 3.82 -2.59 7.47
CA ASN A 2 4.23 -2.39 8.87
C ASN A 2 4.47 -3.73 9.60
N GLY A 3 5.71 -3.97 10.02
CA GLY A 3 6.18 -5.18 10.67
C GLY A 3 6.83 -6.17 9.69
N ALA A 4 8.03 -6.63 10.04
CA ALA A 4 8.84 -7.52 9.22
C ALA A 4 8.14 -8.84 8.85
N GLY A 5 7.40 -9.46 9.78
CA GLY A 5 6.65 -10.69 9.50
C GLY A 5 5.56 -10.50 8.45
N LEU A 6 4.80 -9.41 8.55
CA LEU A 6 3.78 -9.07 7.55
C LEU A 6 4.42 -8.71 6.21
N ALA A 7 5.59 -8.05 6.22
CA ALA A 7 6.32 -7.72 5.01
C ALA A 7 6.78 -8.99 4.26
N MET A 8 7.34 -9.96 4.97
CA MET A 8 7.69 -11.28 4.39
C MET A 8 6.47 -11.99 3.83
N ALA A 9 5.38 -12.09 4.62
CA ALA A 9 4.14 -12.73 4.16
C ALA A 9 3.52 -12.02 2.93
N THR A 10 3.68 -10.71 2.82
CA THR A 10 3.20 -9.94 1.65
C THR A 10 4.01 -10.29 0.40
N MET A 11 5.34 -10.44 0.53
CA MET A 11 6.19 -10.87 -0.59
C MET A 11 5.85 -12.29 -1.03
N ASP A 12 5.68 -13.21 -0.07
CA ASP A 12 5.30 -14.60 -0.35
C ASP A 12 3.97 -14.66 -1.08
N MET A 13 2.99 -13.87 -0.64
CA MET A 13 1.68 -13.80 -1.29
C MET A 13 1.76 -13.29 -2.73
N ILE A 14 2.55 -12.24 -3.00
CA ILE A 14 2.76 -11.74 -4.37
C ILE A 14 3.40 -12.85 -5.23
N LYS A 15 4.40 -13.55 -4.68
CA LYS A 15 5.09 -14.65 -5.35
C LYS A 15 4.15 -15.82 -5.67
N LEU A 16 3.33 -16.24 -4.70
CA LEU A 16 2.31 -17.30 -4.86
C LEU A 16 1.23 -16.92 -5.87
N SER A 17 0.99 -15.63 -6.04
CA SER A 17 0.05 -15.11 -7.03
C SER A 17 0.65 -15.03 -8.44
N GLY A 18 1.95 -15.32 -8.60
CA GLY A 18 2.66 -15.28 -9.88
C GLY A 18 3.33 -13.95 -10.20
N GLY A 19 3.28 -12.98 -9.27
CA GLY A 19 4.04 -11.73 -9.36
C GLY A 19 5.46 -11.86 -8.81
N GLU A 20 6.28 -10.84 -9.03
CA GLU A 20 7.60 -10.74 -8.40
C GLU A 20 7.67 -9.54 -7.46
N PRO A 21 7.92 -9.74 -6.15
CA PRO A 21 8.18 -8.65 -5.23
C PRO A 21 9.45 -7.89 -5.65
N ALA A 22 9.33 -6.58 -5.88
CA ALA A 22 10.48 -5.75 -6.25
C ALA A 22 11.39 -5.44 -5.05
N ASN A 23 10.83 -5.38 -3.84
CA ASN A 23 11.55 -4.99 -2.65
C ASN A 23 10.90 -5.52 -1.36
N PHE A 24 11.70 -5.52 -0.30
CA PHE A 24 11.24 -5.58 1.08
C PHE A 24 11.30 -4.16 1.68
N LEU A 25 10.18 -3.67 2.23
CA LEU A 25 10.17 -2.38 2.94
C LEU A 25 9.19 -2.41 4.12
N ASP A 26 9.77 -2.38 5.33
CA ASP A 26 9.05 -2.20 6.58
C ASP A 26 9.11 -0.73 7.01
N VAL A 27 7.95 -0.12 7.24
CA VAL A 27 7.81 1.26 7.74
C VAL A 27 7.68 1.35 9.26
N GLY A 28 7.73 0.20 9.95
CA GLY A 28 7.60 0.09 11.41
C GLY A 28 6.14 0.17 11.90
N GLY A 29 5.91 -0.23 13.15
CA GLY A 29 4.57 -0.31 13.75
C GLY A 29 3.89 1.05 13.97
N THR A 30 4.64 2.15 13.94
CA THR A 30 4.17 3.52 14.14
C THR A 30 4.07 4.30 12.82
N ALA A 31 3.70 3.60 11.74
CA ALA A 31 3.55 4.20 10.41
C ALA A 31 2.67 5.46 10.43
N ASN A 32 3.16 6.52 9.82
CA ASN A 32 2.49 7.82 9.68
C ASN A 32 2.67 8.38 8.26
N ALA A 33 2.01 9.50 7.94
CA ALA A 33 2.03 10.10 6.61
C ALA A 33 3.46 10.34 6.06
N GLN A 34 4.37 10.86 6.89
CA GLN A 34 5.75 11.14 6.49
C GLN A 34 6.52 9.87 6.14
N THR A 35 6.36 8.81 6.95
CA THR A 35 7.01 7.51 6.67
C THR A 35 6.45 6.85 5.41
N VAL A 36 5.15 7.01 5.13
CA VAL A 36 4.50 6.51 3.91
C VAL A 36 5.03 7.26 2.69
N GLU A 37 5.11 8.58 2.74
CA GLU A 37 5.67 9.41 1.66
C GLU A 37 7.14 9.05 1.37
N ALA A 38 7.96 8.93 2.41
CA ALA A 38 9.36 8.53 2.26
C ALA A 38 9.48 7.14 1.58
N GLY A 39 8.62 6.20 1.97
CA GLY A 39 8.54 4.88 1.34
C GLY A 39 8.19 4.96 -0.14
N PHE A 40 7.19 5.76 -0.51
CA PHE A 40 6.85 6.01 -1.92
C PHE A 40 8.05 6.55 -2.71
N ARG A 41 8.73 7.57 -2.18
CA ARG A 41 9.89 8.18 -2.86
C ARG A 41 11.05 7.20 -3.02
N ILE A 42 11.23 6.24 -2.12
CA ILE A 42 12.25 5.20 -2.24
C ILE A 42 11.86 4.20 -3.32
N ILE A 43 10.62 3.69 -3.28
CA ILE A 43 10.12 2.68 -4.23
C ILE A 43 10.11 3.23 -5.66
N LEU A 44 9.65 4.47 -5.85
CA LEU A 44 9.54 5.10 -7.17
C LEU A 44 10.89 5.43 -7.83
N LYS A 45 12.02 5.28 -7.12
CA LYS A 45 13.36 5.40 -7.73
C LYS A 45 13.74 4.19 -8.57
N ASP A 46 13.11 3.03 -8.35
CA ASP A 46 13.37 1.84 -9.13
C ASP A 46 12.43 1.77 -10.35
N PRO A 47 12.95 1.96 -11.58
CA PRO A 47 12.13 1.91 -12.80
C PRO A 47 11.56 0.52 -13.10
N LYS A 48 12.00 -0.54 -12.42
CA LYS A 48 11.47 -1.90 -12.58
C LYS A 48 10.12 -2.09 -11.86
N VAL A 49 9.75 -1.18 -10.96
CA VAL A 49 8.49 -1.28 -10.20
C VAL A 49 7.32 -1.01 -11.13
N LYS A 50 6.44 -2.01 -11.28
CA LYS A 50 5.23 -1.93 -12.13
C LYS A 50 3.95 -1.60 -11.36
N ALA A 51 3.92 -1.88 -10.05
CA ALA A 51 2.79 -1.63 -9.17
C ALA A 51 3.29 -1.46 -7.73
N ILE A 52 2.53 -0.73 -6.91
CA ILE A 52 2.82 -0.56 -5.47
C ILE A 52 1.69 -1.19 -4.67
N LEU A 53 2.03 -2.08 -3.74
CA LEU A 53 1.11 -2.60 -2.73
C LEU A 53 1.45 -2.05 -1.35
N ILE A 54 0.56 -1.22 -0.80
CA ILE A 54 0.62 -0.77 0.60
C ILE A 54 -0.24 -1.70 1.43
N ASN A 55 0.38 -2.62 2.18
CA ASN A 55 -0.32 -3.49 3.12
C ASN A 55 -0.01 -3.04 4.56
N ILE A 56 -1.01 -2.50 5.26
CA ILE A 56 -0.86 -2.05 6.65
C ILE A 56 -1.96 -2.65 7.53
N PHE A 57 -1.55 -3.20 8.67
CA PHE A 57 -2.44 -3.62 9.74
C PHE A 57 -2.46 -2.57 10.85
N GLY A 58 -3.55 -1.82 10.96
CA GLY A 58 -3.81 -0.80 11.97
C GLY A 58 -4.28 -1.41 13.29
N GLY A 59 -3.35 -1.69 14.19
CA GLY A 59 -3.67 -1.95 15.61
C GLY A 59 -3.75 -0.63 16.38
N ILE A 60 -2.61 -0.21 16.93
CA ILE A 60 -2.44 1.07 17.65
C ILE A 60 -2.60 2.26 16.67
N VAL A 61 -2.10 2.10 15.44
CA VAL A 61 -2.26 3.10 14.38
C VAL A 61 -3.62 2.94 13.74
N ARG A 62 -4.35 4.05 13.63
CA ARG A 62 -5.64 4.16 12.96
C ARG A 62 -5.50 4.14 11.44
N CYS A 63 -6.24 3.28 10.76
CA CYS A 63 -6.18 3.14 9.30
C CYS A 63 -6.57 4.44 8.57
N ASP A 64 -7.51 5.23 9.10
CA ASP A 64 -7.93 6.49 8.49
C ASP A 64 -6.79 7.52 8.40
N ARG A 65 -5.91 7.56 9.42
CA ARG A 65 -4.70 8.41 9.38
C ARG A 65 -3.69 7.94 8.34
N VAL A 66 -3.57 6.63 8.16
CA VAL A 66 -2.69 6.04 7.15
C VAL A 66 -3.22 6.32 5.76
N ALA A 67 -4.52 6.15 5.53
CA ALA A 67 -5.17 6.47 4.27
C ALA A 67 -4.96 7.94 3.89
N GLN A 68 -5.16 8.87 4.84
CA GLN A 68 -4.88 10.29 4.60
C GLN A 68 -3.42 10.50 4.20
N GLY A 69 -2.47 9.85 4.88
CA GLY A 69 -1.06 9.92 4.52
C GLY A 69 -0.74 9.40 3.12
N VAL A 70 -1.46 8.39 2.63
CA VAL A 70 -1.33 7.92 1.25
C VAL A 70 -1.85 8.96 0.25
N ILE A 71 -3.01 9.57 0.55
CA ILE A 71 -3.62 10.62 -0.30
C ILE A 71 -2.68 11.82 -0.39
N ASP A 72 -2.19 12.30 0.76
CA ASP A 72 -1.28 13.44 0.85
C ASP A 72 0.04 13.15 0.10
N ALA A 73 0.60 11.95 0.28
CA ALA A 73 1.82 11.52 -0.42
C ALA A 73 1.62 11.48 -1.94
N TYR A 74 0.48 10.95 -2.42
CA TYR A 74 0.15 10.91 -3.84
C TYR A 74 0.08 12.34 -4.41
N GLN A 75 -0.63 13.25 -3.73
CA GLN A 75 -0.77 14.63 -4.16
C GLN A 75 0.57 15.40 -4.15
N SER A 76 1.40 15.17 -3.12
CA SER A 76 2.75 15.76 -2.98
C SER A 76 3.71 15.31 -4.07
N ILE A 77 3.70 14.01 -4.40
CA ILE A 77 4.57 13.44 -5.44
C ILE A 77 4.06 13.82 -6.84
N GLY A 78 2.75 14.01 -6.98
CA GLY A 78 2.10 14.38 -8.23
C GLY A 78 1.83 13.15 -9.10
N ASN A 79 2.40 13.13 -10.30
CA ASN A 79 1.99 12.16 -11.32
C ASN A 79 2.66 10.79 -11.14
N ILE A 80 1.99 9.88 -10.44
CA ILE A 80 2.41 8.47 -10.30
C ILE A 80 1.73 7.65 -11.42
N ASN A 81 2.54 7.15 -12.35
CA ASN A 81 2.05 6.43 -13.54
C ASN A 81 1.83 4.94 -13.34
N ILE A 82 2.20 4.41 -12.17
CA ILE A 82 2.03 2.99 -11.84
C ILE A 82 0.83 2.80 -10.90
N PRO A 83 0.06 1.72 -11.04
CA PRO A 83 -1.07 1.43 -10.18
C PRO A 83 -0.65 1.26 -8.72
N ILE A 84 -1.46 1.84 -7.83
CA ILE A 84 -1.29 1.74 -6.38
C ILE A 84 -2.48 0.97 -5.80
N ILE A 85 -2.18 -0.08 -5.06
CA ILE A 85 -3.13 -0.88 -4.32
C ILE A 85 -2.87 -0.63 -2.83
N VAL A 86 -3.93 -0.30 -2.10
CA VAL A 86 -3.90 -0.03 -0.66
C VAL A 86 -4.77 -1.04 0.05
N ARG A 87 -4.16 -1.78 0.95
CA ARG A 87 -4.83 -2.74 1.82
C ARG A 87 -4.63 -2.34 3.27
N LEU A 88 -5.72 -1.87 3.89
CA LEU A 88 -5.75 -1.45 5.27
C LEU A 88 -6.68 -2.36 6.06
N GLN A 89 -6.20 -2.93 7.15
CA GLN A 89 -7.01 -3.77 8.05
C GLN A 89 -6.83 -3.33 9.49
N GLY A 90 -7.89 -3.35 10.29
CA GLY A 90 -7.84 -3.02 11.72
C GLY A 90 -8.70 -1.80 12.06
N THR A 91 -8.26 -0.99 13.01
CA THR A 91 -9.02 0.15 13.54
C THR A 91 -9.35 1.16 12.43
N ASN A 92 -10.65 1.39 12.19
CA ASN A 92 -11.19 2.29 11.15
C ASN A 92 -10.84 1.92 9.70
N ALA A 93 -10.63 0.63 9.41
CA ALA A 93 -10.31 0.18 8.05
C ALA A 93 -11.42 0.52 7.03
N ASP A 94 -12.68 0.44 7.43
CA ASP A 94 -13.86 0.82 6.63
C ASP A 94 -13.86 2.32 6.28
N VAL A 95 -13.60 3.19 7.26
CA VAL A 95 -13.46 4.63 7.06
C VAL A 95 -12.28 4.93 6.12
N ALA A 96 -11.15 4.26 6.33
CA ALA A 96 -9.96 4.41 5.51
C ALA A 96 -10.20 4.00 4.06
N LYS A 97 -10.94 2.90 3.83
CA LYS A 97 -11.34 2.45 2.50
C LYS A 97 -12.17 3.52 1.80
N LYS A 98 -13.18 4.06 2.50
CA LYS A 98 -14.04 5.12 1.97
C LYS A 98 -13.25 6.38 1.61
N LEU A 99 -12.30 6.79 2.46
CA LEU A 99 -11.40 7.93 2.17
C LEU A 99 -10.61 7.72 0.87
N ILE A 100 -10.05 6.53 0.66
CA ILE A 100 -9.30 6.22 -0.56
C ILE A 100 -10.24 6.21 -1.79
N ASP A 101 -11.39 5.57 -1.69
CA ASP A 101 -12.34 5.45 -2.81
C ASP A 101 -12.92 6.82 -3.22
N GLU A 102 -13.15 7.71 -2.26
CA GLU A 102 -13.69 9.06 -2.49
C GLU A 102 -12.60 10.10 -2.85
N SER A 103 -11.31 9.74 -2.77
CA SER A 103 -10.20 10.67 -3.01
C SER A 103 -10.07 11.17 -4.45
N GLY A 104 -10.73 10.50 -5.41
CA GLY A 104 -10.58 10.77 -6.84
C GLY A 104 -9.21 10.37 -7.42
N LEU A 105 -8.35 9.73 -6.62
CA LEU A 105 -7.03 9.27 -7.02
C LEU A 105 -7.13 7.91 -7.74
N LYS A 106 -6.13 7.60 -8.57
CA LYS A 106 -5.99 6.28 -9.21
C LYS A 106 -5.42 5.24 -8.24
N VAL A 107 -6.05 5.10 -7.08
CA VAL A 107 -5.66 4.18 -6.01
C VAL A 107 -6.80 3.18 -5.81
N GLN A 108 -6.46 1.89 -5.79
CA GLN A 108 -7.42 0.82 -5.53
C GLN A 108 -7.33 0.41 -4.07
N SER A 109 -8.47 0.27 -3.40
CA SER A 109 -8.52 -0.20 -2.02
C SER A 109 -8.95 -1.67 -1.95
N ALA A 110 -8.35 -2.44 -1.04
CA ALA A 110 -8.68 -3.83 -0.74
C ALA A 110 -8.80 -4.05 0.77
N ILE A 111 -9.61 -5.02 1.18
CA ILE A 111 -9.75 -5.42 2.60
C ILE A 111 -9.00 -6.72 2.84
N LEU A 112 -9.23 -7.72 1.99
CA LEU A 112 -8.62 -9.04 2.12
C LEU A 112 -7.24 -9.07 1.46
N LEU A 113 -6.33 -9.87 2.02
CA LEU A 113 -5.00 -10.03 1.44
C LEU A 113 -5.06 -10.70 0.05
N SER A 114 -5.98 -11.66 -0.13
CA SER A 114 -6.25 -12.33 -1.40
C SER A 114 -6.82 -11.39 -2.47
N GLU A 115 -7.66 -10.44 -2.06
CA GLU A 115 -8.18 -9.40 -2.94
C GLU A 115 -7.05 -8.49 -3.42
N ALA A 116 -6.19 -8.02 -2.50
CA ALA A 116 -5.02 -7.22 -2.86
C ALA A 116 -4.08 -7.97 -3.81
N ALA A 117 -3.89 -9.28 -3.60
CA ALA A 117 -3.13 -10.14 -4.49
C ALA A 117 -3.66 -10.14 -5.92
N ALA A 118 -4.97 -10.34 -6.07
CA ALA A 118 -5.65 -10.37 -7.36
C ALA A 118 -5.57 -9.01 -8.08
N LEU A 119 -5.68 -7.91 -7.33
CA LEU A 119 -5.53 -6.56 -7.88
C LEU A 119 -4.10 -6.30 -8.36
N VAL A 120 -3.08 -6.71 -7.59
CA VAL A 120 -1.67 -6.62 -8.01
C VAL A 120 -1.45 -7.42 -9.29
N ASN A 121 -1.92 -8.66 -9.37
CA ASN A 121 -1.81 -9.47 -10.57
C ASN A 121 -2.46 -8.81 -11.79
N LYS A 122 -3.68 -8.31 -11.63
CA LYS A 122 -4.39 -7.59 -12.71
C LYS A 122 -3.67 -6.31 -13.13
N ALA A 123 -2.95 -5.67 -12.22
CA ALA A 123 -2.20 -4.44 -12.46
C ALA A 123 -0.87 -4.69 -13.18
N VAL A 124 -0.29 -5.89 -13.10
CA VAL A 124 1.02 -6.23 -13.69
C VAL A 124 0.93 -7.19 -14.89
N ALA A 125 -0.25 -7.78 -15.14
CA ALA A 125 -0.56 -8.59 -16.31
C ALA A 125 -0.68 -7.73 -17.58
#